data_AF-A0A562N7Y8-F1
#
_entry.id   AF-A0A562N7Y8-F1
#
_cell.length_a   1.000
_cell.length_b   1.000
_cell.length_c   1.000
_cell.angle_alpha   90.00
_cell.angle_beta   90.00
_cell.angle_gamma   90.00
#
_symmetry.space_group_name_H-M   'P 1'
#
loop_
_entity.id
_entity.type
_entity.pdbx_description
1 polymer ?
#
loop_
_entity_poly.entity_id
_entity_poly.type
_entity_poly.pdbx_seq_one_letter_code
_entity_poly.pdbx_strand_id
1 'polypeptide(L)' 'MTSEEFARAYPRLTEKQAERLVRDHGLDPAEARKDLGPTRFTTTAELFGWLGY' A
#
# COMPACT_ATOMS: atom_id res chain seq x y z
N MET A 1 7.73 14.65 5.70
CA MET A 1 8.21 13.41 5.09
C MET A 1 7.32 13.14 3.90
N THR A 2 7.89 13.00 2.70
CA THR A 2 7.11 12.69 1.48
C THR A 2 6.75 11.20 1.43
N SER A 3 5.80 10.83 0.57
CA SER A 3 5.40 9.44 0.35
C SER A 3 6.58 8.56 -0.09
N GLU A 4 7.51 9.11 -0.87
CA GLU A 4 8.76 8.42 -1.27
C GLU A 4 9.74 8.22 -0.11
N GLU A 5 9.92 9.22 0.76
CA GLU A 5 10.78 9.09 1.95
C GLU A 5 10.23 8.04 2.92
N PHE A 6 8.89 7.99 3.08
CA PHE A 6 8.23 6.96 3.86
C PHE A 6 8.43 5.56 3.26
N ALA A 7 8.23 5.40 1.95
CA ALA A 7 8.41 4.11 1.28
C ALA A 7 9.86 3.59 1.34
N ARG A 8 10.86 4.49 1.33
CA ARG A 8 12.27 4.10 1.53
C ARG A 8 12.57 3.68 2.96
N ALA A 9 12.01 4.36 3.96
CA ALA A 9 12.21 4.02 5.36
C ALA A 9 11.44 2.75 5.78
N TYR A 10 10.30 2.50 5.14
CA TYR A 10 9.41 1.36 5.40
C TYR A 10 9.08 0.66 4.08
N PRO A 11 9.99 -0.18 3.53
CA PRO A 11 9.81 -0.78 2.21
C PRO A 11 8.71 -1.85 2.16
N ARG A 12 8.35 -2.42 3.32
CA ARG A 12 7.25 -3.37 3.45
C ARG A 12 6.33 -3.00 4.60
N LEU A 13 5.04 -3.13 4.34
CA LEU A 13 3.98 -3.06 5.33
C LEU A 13 3.57 -4.48 5.74
N THR A 14 3.12 -4.63 6.98
CA THR A 14 2.32 -5.80 7.34
C THR A 14 0.99 -5.75 6.59
N GLU A 15 0.34 -6.90 6.37
CA GLU A 15 -0.97 -6.91 5.71
C GLU A 15 -1.99 -6.00 6.40
N LYS A 16 -2.00 -5.97 7.74
CA LYS A 16 -2.90 -5.08 8.49
C LYS A 16 -2.62 -3.60 8.22
N GLN A 17 -1.36 -3.22 8.05
CA GLN A 17 -1.00 -1.84 7.71
C GLN A 17 -1.40 -1.48 6.28
N ALA A 18 -1.17 -2.38 5.32
CA ALA A 18 -1.60 -2.19 3.94
C ALA A 18 -3.14 -2.09 3.83
N GLU A 19 -3.88 -2.99 4.49
CA GLU A 19 -5.35 -2.92 4.54
C GLU A 19 -5.85 -1.61 5.15
N ARG A 20 -5.24 -1.19 6.27
CA ARG A 20 -5.62 0.06 6.93
C ARG A 20 -5.39 1.26 6.02
N LEU A 21 -4.23 1.31 5.36
CA LEU A 21 -3.91 2.38 4.42
C LEU A 21 -4.96 2.46 3.30
N VAL A 22 -5.28 1.34 2.66
CA VAL A 22 -6.29 1.32 1.58
C VAL A 22 -7.66 1.77 2.09
N ARG A 23 -8.07 1.34 3.30
CA ARG A 23 -9.34 1.78 3.91
C ARG A 23 -9.34 3.27 4.28
N ASP A 24 -8.22 3.81 4.76
CA ASP A 24 -8.08 5.23 5.09
C ASP A 24 -8.24 6.12 3.83
N HIS A 25 -7.99 5.54 2.65
CA HIS A 25 -8.25 6.14 1.34
C HIS A 25 -9.68 5.95 0.81
N GLY A 26 -10.56 5.27 1.56
CA GLY A 26 -11.93 4.99 1.15
C GLY A 26 -12.05 3.91 0.07
N LEU A 27 -11.02 3.11 -0.15
CA LEU A 27 -10.96 2.05 -1.16
C LEU A 27 -11.08 0.66 -0.50
N ASP A 28 -11.38 -0.37 -1.32
CA ASP A 28 -11.47 -1.76 -0.84
C ASP A 28 -10.10 -2.47 -0.90
N PRO A 29 -9.56 -2.95 0.23
CA PRO A 29 -8.34 -3.76 0.25
C PRO A 29 -8.42 -5.03 -0.59
N ALA A 30 -9.61 -5.59 -0.80
CA ALA A 30 -9.78 -6.76 -1.64
C ALA A 30 -9.50 -6.45 -3.11
N GLU A 31 -9.89 -5.27 -3.61
CA GLU A 31 -9.57 -4.82 -4.96
C GLU A 31 -8.08 -4.55 -5.10
N ALA A 32 -7.47 -3.82 -4.16
CA ALA A 32 -6.03 -3.58 -4.16
C ALA A 32 -5.22 -4.89 -4.13
N ARG A 33 -5.65 -5.90 -3.37
CA ARG A 33 -5.04 -7.23 -3.35
C ARG A 33 -5.20 -7.98 -4.67
N LYS A 34 -6.34 -7.83 -5.34
CA LYS A 34 -6.61 -8.48 -6.63
C LYS A 34 -5.72 -7.90 -7.73
N ASP A 35 -5.52 -6.59 -7.73
CA ASP A 35 -4.72 -5.89 -8.74
C ASP A 35 -3.22 -6.07 -8.52
N LEU A 36 -2.75 -5.92 -7.28
CA LEU A 36 -1.32 -5.98 -6.94
C LEU A 36 -0.84 -7.41 -6.70
N GLY A 37 -1.72 -8.30 -6.25
CA GLY A 37 -1.35 -9.60 -5.71
C GLY A 37 -0.71 -9.52 -4.32
N PRO A 38 -0.51 -10.67 -3.64
CA PRO A 38 -0.14 -10.72 -2.21
C PRO A 38 1.22 -10.10 -1.91
N THR A 39 2.19 -10.26 -2.82
CA THR A 39 3.56 -9.75 -2.61
C THR A 39 3.66 -8.23 -2.82
N ARG A 40 2.96 -7.68 -3.81
CA ARG A 40 3.04 -6.24 -4.11
C ARG A 40 2.10 -5.43 -3.23
N PHE A 41 0.98 -6.00 -2.78
CA PHE A 41 0.07 -5.35 -1.83
C PHE A 41 0.76 -4.91 -0.53
N THR A 42 1.74 -5.69 -0.06
CA THR A 42 2.53 -5.36 1.15
C THR A 42 3.77 -4.53 0.85
N THR A 43 4.04 -4.20 -0.41
CA THR A 43 5.18 -3.35 -0.79
C THR A 43 4.72 -1.90 -0.82
N THR A 44 5.31 -1.06 0.02
CA THR A 44 4.82 0.31 0.25
C THR A 44 4.82 1.15 -1.01
N ALA A 45 5.87 1.04 -1.84
CA ALA A 45 5.97 1.78 -3.11
C ALA A 45 4.91 1.35 -4.12
N GLU A 46 4.66 0.04 -4.25
CA GLU A 46 3.64 -0.51 -5.16
C GLU A 46 2.23 -0.09 -4.71
N LEU A 47 1.97 -0.18 -3.40
CA LEU A 47 0.68 0.22 -2.82
C LEU A 47 0.45 1.72 -2.97
N PHE A 48 1.46 2.55 -2.74
CA PHE A 48 1.38 4.00 -2.93
C PHE A 48 1.15 4.37 -4.40
N GLY A 49 1.83 3.70 -5.33
CA GLY A 49 1.61 3.88 -6.77
C GLY A 49 0.17 3.53 -7.19
N TRP A 50 -0.40 2.45 -6.63
CA TRP A 50 -1.81 2.10 -6.86
C TRP A 50 -2.78 3.13 -6.27
N LEU A 51 -2.44 3.73 -5.12
CA LEU A 51 -3.21 4.81 -4.48
C LEU A 51 -3.07 6.17 -5.18
N GLY A 52 -2.20 6.30 -6.19
CA GLY A 52 -2.01 7.52 -6.98
C GLY A 52 -1.04 8.55 -6.38
N TYR A 53 -0.09 8.09 -5.55
CA TYR A 53 1.00 8.93 -5.01
C TYR A 53 2.23 8.99 -5.90
#